data_AF-A0A093X4P9-F1
#
_entry.id   AF-A0A093X4P9-F1
#
_cell.length_a   1.000
_cell.length_b   1.000
_cell.length_c   1.000
_cell.angle_alpha   90.00
_cell.angle_beta   90.00
_cell.angle_gamma   90.00
#
_symmetry.space_group_name_H-M   'P 1'
#
loop_
_entity.id
_entity.type
_entity.pdbx_description
1 polymer ?
#
loop_
_entity_poly.entity_id
_entity_poly.type
_entity_poly.pdbx_seq_one_letter_code
_entity_poly.pdbx_strand_id
1 'polypeptide(L)'
;MGSAKDTPSDAESGYASGTSSRTSLPQITFTKPQLKHINSQLSRMEPLDILRWAKTTLPSLFQTTAFGLTGLVTIDMLSKLQAEDPASTPVPLIFLDTFHHFPETLDLLKRIQARYPDVALHTFSPAGLAD
;
A
#
# COMPACT_ATOMS: atom_id res chain seq x y z
N MET A 1 4.73 -50.70 -32.46
CA MET A 1 4.18 -50.89 -31.10
C MET A 1 5.34 -50.72 -30.13
N GLY A 2 5.28 -49.75 -29.22
CA GLY A 2 6.29 -49.49 -28.19
C GLY A 2 7.14 -48.25 -28.43
N SER A 3 6.57 -47.06 -28.16
CA SER A 3 7.31 -45.79 -28.10
C SER A 3 8.07 -45.68 -26.77
N ALA A 4 9.37 -45.42 -26.82
CA ALA A 4 10.09 -44.79 -25.73
C ALA A 4 10.12 -43.28 -26.01
N LYS A 5 9.67 -42.47 -25.07
CA LYS A 5 9.81 -41.01 -25.13
C LYS A 5 10.39 -40.53 -23.80
N ASP A 6 11.52 -39.85 -23.92
CA ASP A 6 12.19 -39.06 -22.91
C ASP A 6 11.21 -38.14 -22.16
N THR A 7 11.42 -37.99 -20.86
CA THR A 7 10.83 -36.88 -20.10
C THR A 7 11.97 -36.11 -19.42
N PRO A 8 12.11 -34.79 -19.68
CA PRO A 8 13.18 -33.97 -19.14
C PRO A 8 12.94 -33.62 -17.67
N SER A 9 14.05 -33.31 -16.99
CA SER A 9 14.11 -32.80 -15.63
C SER A 9 13.46 -31.43 -15.50
N ASP A 10 12.30 -31.35 -14.88
CA ASP A 10 11.78 -30.09 -14.35
C ASP A 10 12.42 -29.82 -12.98
N ALA A 11 13.45 -28.98 -13.00
CA ALA A 11 14.02 -28.36 -11.81
C ALA A 11 13.00 -27.32 -11.29
N GLU A 12 12.00 -27.79 -10.56
CA GLU A 12 11.06 -26.93 -9.86
C GLU A 12 11.76 -26.35 -8.63
N SER A 13 12.23 -25.10 -8.77
CA SER A 13 12.82 -24.32 -7.68
C SER A 13 11.80 -24.18 -6.55
N GLY A 14 12.04 -24.91 -5.45
CA GLY A 14 11.20 -24.87 -4.27
C GLY A 14 11.08 -23.44 -3.73
N TYR A 15 9.87 -22.90 -3.77
CA TYR A 15 9.49 -21.72 -3.01
C TYR A 15 9.51 -22.09 -1.53
N ALA A 16 10.66 -21.93 -0.87
CA ALA A 16 10.75 -21.99 0.57
C ALA A 16 10.02 -20.77 1.15
N SER A 17 8.72 -20.91 1.41
CA SER A 17 7.99 -19.94 2.22
C SER A 17 8.54 -20.01 3.63
N GLY A 18 9.40 -19.05 3.98
CA GLY A 18 9.79 -18.79 5.35
C GLY A 18 8.53 -18.50 6.16
N THR A 19 8.10 -19.46 6.97
CA THR A 19 7.05 -19.27 7.98
C THR A 19 7.59 -18.34 9.06
N SER A 20 7.53 -17.04 8.79
CA SER A 20 7.64 -16.04 9.84
C SER A 20 6.29 -16.03 10.54
N SER A 21 6.28 -16.38 11.82
CA SER A 21 5.14 -16.23 12.73
C SER A 21 4.78 -14.75 12.88
N ARG A 22 4.12 -14.20 11.86
CA ARG A 22 3.50 -12.90 11.91
C ARG A 22 2.20 -13.07 12.67
N THR A 23 2.03 -12.34 13.77
CA THR A 23 0.74 -12.11 14.41
C THR A 23 -0.28 -11.87 13.30
N SER A 24 -1.26 -12.77 13.15
CA SER A 24 -2.16 -12.74 12.00
C SER A 24 -2.91 -11.41 12.00
N LEU A 25 -2.65 -10.58 10.99
CA LEU A 25 -3.38 -9.33 10.79
C LEU A 25 -4.89 -9.65 10.72
N PRO A 26 -5.77 -8.79 11.27
CA PRO A 26 -7.20 -9.00 11.21
C PRO A 26 -7.62 -9.20 9.74
N GLN A 27 -8.12 -10.40 9.43
CA GLN A 27 -8.54 -10.76 8.08
C GLN A 27 -9.89 -10.11 7.80
N ILE A 28 -9.88 -8.94 7.17
CA ILE A 28 -11.08 -8.42 6.53
C ILE A 28 -11.30 -9.17 5.23
N THR A 29 -12.50 -9.72 5.08
CA THR A 29 -12.93 -10.36 3.83
C THR A 29 -14.23 -9.73 3.37
N PHE A 30 -14.24 -9.25 2.13
CA PHE A 30 -15.44 -8.77 1.47
C PHE A 30 -15.91 -9.80 0.45
N THR A 31 -17.17 -10.22 0.56
CA THR A 31 -17.82 -11.03 -0.47
C THR A 31 -18.07 -10.19 -1.74
N LYS A 32 -18.24 -10.85 -2.89
CA LYS A 32 -18.56 -10.15 -4.15
C LYS A 32 -19.80 -9.23 -4.06
N PRO A 33 -20.92 -9.64 -3.44
CA PRO A 33 -22.07 -8.75 -3.26
C PRO A 33 -21.75 -7.53 -2.37
N GLN A 34 -20.97 -7.72 -1.30
CA GLN A 34 -20.53 -6.61 -0.44
C GLN A 34 -19.66 -5.62 -1.20
N LEU A 35 -18.67 -6.09 -1.98
CA LEU A 35 -17.84 -5.21 -2.82
C LEU A 35 -18.67 -4.43 -3.84
N LYS A 36 -19.66 -5.09 -4.48
CA LYS A 36 -20.56 -4.41 -5.42
C LYS A 36 -21.36 -3.31 -4.74
N HIS A 37 -21.85 -3.58 -3.52
CA HIS A 37 -22.57 -2.58 -2.72
C HIS A 37 -21.66 -1.41 -2.34
N ILE A 38 -20.47 -1.69 -1.79
CA ILE A 38 -19.48 -0.67 -1.42
C ILE A 38 -19.14 0.22 -2.61
N ASN A 39 -18.80 -0.37 -3.76
CA ASN A 39 -18.48 0.39 -4.97
C ASN A 39 -19.65 1.30 -5.40
N SER A 40 -20.89 0.82 -5.33
CA SER A 40 -22.08 1.62 -5.67
C SER A 40 -22.33 2.78 -4.70
N GLN A 41 -21.93 2.65 -3.43
CA GLN A 41 -22.08 3.73 -2.45
C GLN A 41 -20.96 4.76 -2.63
N LEU A 42 -19.70 4.30 -2.64
CA LEU A 42 -18.52 5.17 -2.69
C LEU A 42 -18.42 5.95 -4.00
N SER A 43 -18.92 5.42 -5.13
CA SER A 43 -18.88 6.12 -6.41
C SER A 43 -19.71 7.42 -6.44
N ARG A 44 -20.57 7.63 -5.45
CA ARG A 44 -21.44 8.82 -5.32
C ARG A 44 -20.95 9.78 -4.25
N MET A 45 -19.85 9.47 -3.59
CA MET A 45 -19.28 10.25 -2.50
C MET A 45 -18.15 11.15 -3.00
N GLU A 46 -17.95 12.26 -2.32
CA GLU A 46 -16.79 13.11 -2.54
C GLU A 46 -15.50 12.42 -2.05
N PRO A 47 -14.32 12.74 -2.62
CA PRO A 47 -13.06 12.07 -2.27
C PRO A 47 -12.75 12.08 -0.78
N LEU A 48 -13.04 13.18 -0.08
CA LEU A 48 -12.79 13.31 1.36
C LEU A 48 -13.67 12.34 2.17
N ASP A 49 -14.91 12.11 1.75
CA ASP A 49 -15.83 11.17 2.41
C ASP A 49 -15.44 9.72 2.15
N ILE A 50 -14.91 9.42 0.96
CA ILE A 50 -14.34 8.10 0.65
C ILE A 50 -13.14 7.82 1.56
N LEU A 51 -12.25 8.79 1.76
CA LEU A 51 -11.09 8.66 2.64
C LEU A 51 -11.50 8.51 4.11
N ARG A 52 -12.51 9.28 4.55
CA ARG A 52 -13.10 9.14 5.90
C ARG A 52 -13.70 7.74 6.08
N TRP A 53 -14.46 7.25 5.11
CA TRP A 53 -15.00 5.87 5.13
C TRP A 53 -13.87 4.83 5.21
N ALA A 54 -12.81 4.98 4.42
CA ALA A 54 -11.69 4.05 4.40
C ALA A 54 -10.99 4.01 5.77
N LYS A 55 -10.71 5.18 6.38
CA LYS A 55 -10.05 5.27 7.69
C LYS A 55 -10.88 4.65 8.81
N THR A 56 -12.20 4.80 8.77
CA THR A 56 -13.10 4.23 9.78
C THR A 56 -13.35 2.72 9.59
N THR A 57 -13.36 2.25 8.34
CA THR A 57 -13.81 0.88 8.02
C THR A 57 -12.67 -0.11 7.86
N LEU A 58 -11.49 0.34 7.38
CA LEU A 58 -10.36 -0.51 7.02
C LEU A 58 -9.25 -0.43 8.09
N PRO A 59 -9.09 -1.44 8.98
CA PRO A 59 -7.88 -1.65 9.75
C PRO A 59 -6.65 -1.77 8.85
N SER A 60 -5.52 -1.32 9.36
CA SER A 60 -4.22 -1.39 8.67
C SER A 60 -4.27 -0.74 7.28
N LEU A 61 -4.89 0.44 7.18
CA LEU A 61 -4.91 1.24 5.96
C LEU A 61 -3.56 1.92 5.75
N PHE A 62 -3.01 1.82 4.54
CA PHE A 62 -1.80 2.51 4.11
C PHE A 62 -2.08 3.26 2.81
N GLN A 63 -1.41 4.38 2.60
CA GLN A 63 -1.37 5.03 1.29
C GLN A 63 -0.03 4.70 0.60
N THR A 64 -0.09 4.10 -0.59
CA THR A 64 1.07 3.99 -1.46
C THR A 64 1.24 5.28 -2.26
N THR A 65 2.48 5.74 -2.43
CA THR A 65 2.74 6.97 -3.18
C THR A 65 4.08 6.92 -3.88
N ALA A 66 4.11 7.39 -5.13
CA ALA A 66 5.32 7.77 -5.86
C ALA A 66 5.46 9.30 -5.93
N PHE A 67 4.75 10.02 -5.05
CA PHE A 67 4.68 11.48 -4.97
C PHE A 67 4.16 12.19 -6.23
N GLY A 68 3.33 11.50 -7.02
CA GLY A 68 2.53 12.14 -8.08
C GLY A 68 1.44 13.05 -7.51
N LEU A 69 0.95 14.00 -8.32
CA LEU A 69 0.01 15.04 -7.89
C LEU A 69 -1.23 14.49 -7.17
N THR A 70 -1.85 13.44 -7.72
CA THR A 70 -3.02 12.80 -7.09
C THR A 70 -2.69 12.26 -5.70
N GLY A 71 -1.53 11.63 -5.53
CA GLY A 71 -1.08 11.13 -4.23
C GLY A 71 -0.82 12.25 -3.23
N LEU A 72 -0.26 13.38 -3.68
CA LEU A 72 -0.04 14.56 -2.82
C LEU A 72 -1.36 15.16 -2.32
N VAL A 73 -2.37 15.23 -3.18
CA VAL A 73 -3.71 15.68 -2.80
C VAL A 73 -4.30 14.74 -1.74
N THR A 74 -4.16 13.42 -1.92
CA THR A 74 -4.61 12.44 -0.91
C THR A 74 -3.91 12.63 0.43
N ILE A 75 -2.59 12.90 0.45
CA ILE A 75 -1.84 13.18 1.69
C ILE A 75 -2.41 14.41 2.40
N ASP A 76 -2.65 15.49 1.67
CA ASP A 76 -3.22 16.73 2.23
C ASP A 76 -4.63 16.50 2.79
N MET A 77 -5.48 15.77 2.06
CA MET A 77 -6.82 15.40 2.53
C MET A 77 -6.77 14.55 3.80
N LEU A 78 -5.91 13.54 3.85
CA LEU A 78 -5.72 12.69 5.03
C LEU A 78 -5.16 13.47 6.22
N SER A 79 -4.26 14.42 5.99
CA SER A 79 -3.73 15.30 7.04
C SER A 79 -4.82 16.19 7.64
N LYS A 80 -5.75 16.71 6.81
CA LYS A 80 -6.91 17.48 7.30
C LYS A 80 -7.87 16.61 8.10
N LEU A 81 -8.17 15.41 7.63
CA LEU A 81 -8.99 14.44 8.38
C LEU A 81 -8.34 14.04 9.72
N GLN A 82 -7.01 13.91 9.77
CA GLN A 82 -6.29 13.65 11.00
C GLN A 82 -6.39 14.82 12.00
N ALA A 83 -6.44 16.06 11.51
CA ALA A 83 -6.63 17.24 12.37
C ALA A 83 -8.05 17.32 12.94
N GLU A 84 -9.06 16.77 12.26
CA GLU A 84 -10.44 16.66 12.77
C GLU A 84 -10.55 15.67 13.93
N ASP A 85 -9.77 14.58 13.90
CA ASP A 85 -9.70 13.57 14.96
C ASP A 85 -8.24 13.23 15.32
N PRO A 86 -7.60 14.04 16.19
CA PRO A 86 -6.21 13.83 16.59
C PRO A 86 -5.95 12.54 17.36
N ALA A 87 -7.00 11.92 17.93
CA ALA A 87 -6.88 10.66 18.66
C ALA A 87 -6.81 9.45 17.72
N SER A 88 -7.25 9.60 16.46
CA SER A 88 -7.16 8.55 15.46
C SER A 88 -5.72 8.30 15.01
N THR A 89 -5.40 7.07 14.59
CA THR A 89 -4.08 6.75 14.05
C THR A 89 -3.89 7.38 12.66
N PRO A 90 -2.82 8.16 12.42
CA PRO A 90 -2.49 8.66 11.09
C PRO A 90 -2.33 7.52 10.07
N VAL A 91 -2.72 7.75 8.82
CA VAL A 91 -2.55 6.76 7.75
C VAL A 91 -1.09 6.79 7.28
N PRO A 92 -0.30 5.73 7.53
CA PRO A 92 1.09 5.67 7.09
C PRO A 92 1.23 5.63 5.57
N LEU A 93 2.37 6.17 5.09
CA LEU A 93 2.77 6.19 3.70
C LEU A 93 3.72 5.03 3.37
N ILE A 94 3.58 4.49 2.16
CA ILE A 94 4.51 3.54 1.57
C ILE A 94 5.12 4.17 0.32
N PHE A 95 6.43 4.31 0.31
CA PHE A 95 7.23 4.69 -0.84
C PHE A 95 8.07 3.50 -1.31
N LEU A 96 8.06 3.25 -2.61
CA LEU A 96 8.87 2.22 -3.24
C LEU A 96 10.08 2.89 -3.88
N ASP A 97 11.25 2.74 -3.29
CA ASP A 97 12.50 3.24 -3.83
C ASP A 97 13.04 2.25 -4.86
N THR A 98 12.99 2.63 -6.12
CA THR A 98 13.47 1.80 -7.23
C THR A 98 14.95 2.01 -7.52
N PHE A 99 15.62 2.93 -6.81
CA PHE A 99 16.97 3.44 -7.11
C PHE A 99 17.09 4.21 -8.45
N HIS A 100 15.97 4.43 -9.15
CA HIS A 100 15.94 5.10 -10.46
C HIS A 100 14.99 6.31 -10.44
N HIS A 101 14.69 6.84 -9.26
CA HIS A 101 13.89 8.04 -9.12
C HIS A 101 14.67 9.27 -9.55
N PHE A 102 13.97 10.23 -10.13
CA PHE A 102 14.52 11.56 -10.36
C PHE A 102 14.97 12.20 -9.04
N PRO A 103 16.12 12.91 -8.99
CA PRO A 103 16.54 13.63 -7.79
C PRO A 103 15.45 14.56 -7.23
N GLU A 104 14.66 15.17 -8.11
CA GLU A 104 13.52 16.03 -7.77
C GLU A 104 12.43 15.28 -7.00
N THR A 105 12.23 14.00 -7.28
CA THR A 105 11.28 13.13 -6.53
C THR A 105 11.78 12.90 -5.11
N LEU A 106 13.10 12.67 -4.94
CA LEU A 106 13.70 12.46 -3.63
C LEU A 106 13.70 13.75 -2.80
N ASP A 107 13.91 14.90 -3.43
CA ASP A 107 13.79 16.19 -2.76
C ASP A 107 12.33 16.55 -2.44
N LEU A 108 11.37 16.13 -3.27
CA LEU A 108 9.95 16.19 -2.92
C LEU A 108 9.62 15.33 -1.71
N LEU A 109 10.14 14.10 -1.63
CA LEU A 109 9.97 13.21 -0.49
C LEU A 109 10.41 13.91 0.80
N LYS A 110 11.61 14.51 0.83
CA LYS A 110 12.12 15.26 2.00
C LYS A 110 11.18 16.41 2.40
N ARG A 111 10.68 17.17 1.42
CA ARG A 111 9.73 18.27 1.68
C ARG A 111 8.40 17.77 2.25
N ILE A 112 7.92 16.62 1.80
CA ILE A 112 6.68 16.01 2.29
C ILE A 112 6.85 15.52 3.72
N GLN A 113 7.96 14.85 4.05
CA GLN A 113 8.28 14.47 5.44
C GLN A 113 8.36 15.69 6.37
N ALA A 114 8.96 16.80 5.92
CA ALA A 114 9.03 18.02 6.70
C ALA A 114 7.65 18.69 6.88
N ARG A 115 6.76 18.60 5.89
CA ARG A 115 5.42 19.18 5.93
C ARG A 115 4.44 18.36 6.77
N TYR A 116 4.56 17.04 6.77
CA TYR A 116 3.68 16.12 7.47
C TYR A 116 4.49 15.22 8.42
N PRO A 117 5.06 15.79 9.50
CA PRO A 117 6.02 15.08 10.36
C PRO A 117 5.39 13.91 11.13
N ASP A 118 4.09 13.96 11.39
CA ASP A 118 3.37 12.93 12.15
C ASP A 118 2.97 11.72 11.29
N VAL A 119 3.23 11.77 9.98
CA VAL A 119 2.89 10.68 9.05
C VAL A 119 4.12 9.80 8.84
N ALA A 120 4.04 8.56 9.34
CA ALA A 120 5.09 7.58 9.14
C ALA A 120 5.29 7.26 7.66
N LEU A 121 6.52 7.37 7.16
CA LEU A 121 6.90 6.97 5.80
C LEU A 121 7.71 5.68 5.84
N HIS A 122 7.18 4.63 5.22
CA HIS A 122 7.87 3.36 5.03
C HIS A 122 8.46 3.30 3.62
N THR A 123 9.79 3.24 3.54
CA THR A 123 10.51 3.05 2.27
C THR A 123 10.86 1.59 2.09
N PHE A 124 10.50 1.02 0.94
CA PHE A 124 10.90 -0.33 0.55
C PHE A 124 11.69 -0.29 -0.75
N SER A 125 12.72 -1.11 -0.84
CA SER A 125 13.59 -1.24 -2.01
C SER A 125 13.64 -2.68 -2.51
N PRO A 126 14.05 -2.92 -3.77
CA PRO A 126 14.30 -4.26 -4.29
C PRO A 126 15.25 -5.08 -3.40
N ALA A 127 14.86 -6.31 -3.10
CA ALA A 127 15.68 -7.22 -2.29
C ALA A 127 17.01 -7.57 -2.98
N GLY A 128 18.07 -7.73 -2.20
CA GLY A 128 19.41 -8.11 -2.70
C GLY A 128 20.23 -6.96 -3.27
N LEU A 129 19.63 -5.77 -3.36
CA LEU A 129 20.31 -4.51 -3.63
C LEU A 129 20.26 -3.70 -2.33
N ALA A 130 21.08 -4.10 -1.36
CA ALA A 130 21.32 -3.30 -0.16
C ALA A 130 22.38 -2.24 -0.47
N ASP A 131 22.26 -1.07 0.15
CA ASP A 131 23.32 -0.07 0.22
C ASP A 131 24.63 -0.65 0.79
#